data_AF-A0A4Q3Y0N8-F1
#
_entry.id   AF-A0A4Q3Y0N8-F1
#
_cell.length_a   1.000
_cell.length_b   1.000
_cell.length_c   1.000
_cell.angle_alpha   90.00
_cell.angle_beta   90.00
_cell.angle_gamma   90.00
#
_symmetry.space_group_name_H-M   'P 1'
#
loop_
_entity.id
_entity.type
_entity.pdbx_description
1 polymer ?
#
loop_
_entity_poly.entity_id
_entity_poly.type
_entity_poly.pdbx_seq_one_letter_code
_entity_poly.pdbx_strand_id
1 'polypeptide(L)'
;MRLTVIALTAFCLIAAPVQAQNDRMTPIAIPSQPEAIELGTGPLAGATAPESWHSQYGSLFARNVTVATLTPFLPDPAKASGAAVIVAPGGGFRTLSMSNEGWDVAKALAARGVAAFVLKYRLNQTPADMPAFEQSMREMFSGAARPPRATPEEAMARLEPQIADA
;
A
#
# COMPACT_ATOMS: atom_id res chain seq x y z
N MET A 1 33.90 61.14 -19.01
CA MET A 1 33.63 60.95 -17.56
C MET A 1 32.39 60.07 -17.45
N ARG A 2 32.51 58.93 -16.76
CA ARG A 2 31.58 57.78 -16.77
C ARG A 2 30.43 58.00 -15.78
N LEU A 3 29.19 57.69 -16.17
CA LEU A 3 28.16 57.27 -15.22
C LEU A 3 27.31 56.17 -15.87
N THR A 4 27.66 54.93 -15.58
CA THR A 4 26.86 53.74 -15.89
C THR A 4 25.88 53.55 -14.74
N VAL A 5 24.58 53.75 -14.99
CA VAL A 5 23.53 53.46 -14.02
C VAL A 5 23.29 51.95 -14.02
N ILE A 6 23.68 51.28 -12.94
CA ILE A 6 23.37 49.87 -12.69
C ILE A 6 21.92 49.81 -12.21
N ALA A 7 21.01 49.36 -13.08
CA ALA A 7 19.65 49.03 -12.70
C ALA A 7 19.64 47.68 -11.97
N LEU A 8 19.47 47.70 -10.65
CA LEU A 8 19.12 46.51 -9.88
C LEU A 8 17.67 46.12 -10.19
N THR A 9 17.46 45.14 -11.06
CA THR A 9 16.16 44.46 -11.18
C THR A 9 16.00 43.50 -10.01
N ALA A 10 15.17 43.89 -9.03
CA ALA A 10 14.73 43.03 -7.95
C ALA A 10 13.84 41.91 -8.50
N PHE A 11 14.36 40.68 -8.57
CA PHE A 11 13.59 39.50 -8.91
C PHE A 11 12.92 38.98 -7.64
N CYS A 12 11.68 39.42 -7.36
CA CYS A 12 10.87 38.84 -6.30
C CYS A 12 10.51 37.39 -6.68
N LEU A 13 11.12 36.43 -6.01
CA LEU A 13 10.72 35.02 -6.03
C LEU A 13 9.28 34.92 -5.47
N ILE A 14 8.32 34.64 -6.34
CA ILE A 14 6.97 34.27 -5.93
C ILE A 14 7.08 32.85 -5.37
N ALA A 15 7.19 32.73 -4.05
CA ALA A 15 7.08 31.43 -3.38
C ALA A 15 5.62 30.97 -3.51
N ALA A 16 5.35 30.03 -4.42
CA ALA A 16 4.06 29.35 -4.43
C ALA A 16 3.88 28.66 -3.06
N PRO A 17 2.70 28.76 -2.42
CA PRO A 17 2.45 28.03 -1.19
C PRO A 17 2.59 26.54 -1.48
N VAL A 18 3.51 25.88 -0.77
CA VAL A 18 3.59 24.42 -0.73
C VAL A 18 2.27 23.94 -0.12
N GLN A 19 1.35 23.44 -0.95
CA GLN A 19 0.21 22.71 -0.43
C GLN A 19 0.74 21.43 0.21
N ALA A 20 0.62 21.33 1.53
CA ALA A 20 0.87 20.08 2.23
C ALA A 20 -0.05 19.01 1.63
N GLN A 21 0.51 17.88 1.21
CA GLN A 21 -0.29 16.72 0.81
C GLN A 21 -1.21 16.36 1.98
N ASN A 22 -2.50 16.18 1.69
CA ASN A 22 -3.45 15.69 2.69
C ASN A 22 -3.07 14.25 3.05
N ASP A 23 -2.39 14.11 4.18
CA ASP A 23 -1.87 12.86 4.74
C ASP A 23 -2.89 12.15 5.63
N ARG A 24 -4.08 12.73 5.78
CA ARG A 24 -5.14 12.17 6.62
C ARG A 24 -5.60 10.83 6.06
N MET A 25 -5.56 9.82 6.91
CA MET A 25 -6.17 8.54 6.59
C MET A 25 -7.70 8.64 6.76
N THR A 26 -8.44 8.43 5.68
CA THR A 26 -9.90 8.58 5.68
C THR A 26 -10.56 7.23 5.40
N PRO A 27 -11.38 6.69 6.33
CA PRO A 27 -12.09 5.43 6.12
C PRO A 27 -12.97 5.46 4.87
N ILE A 28 -13.01 4.34 4.16
CA ILE A 28 -13.86 4.15 2.97
C ILE A 28 -14.58 2.80 3.03
N ALA A 29 -15.64 2.65 2.25
CA ALA A 29 -16.22 1.34 1.98
C ALA A 29 -15.23 0.45 1.21
N ILE A 30 -15.29 -0.86 1.44
CA ILE A 30 -14.51 -1.84 0.69
C ILE A 30 -14.90 -1.73 -0.81
N PRO A 31 -13.95 -1.44 -1.71
CA PRO A 31 -14.24 -1.40 -3.14
C PRO A 31 -14.70 -2.76 -3.65
N SER A 32 -15.66 -2.76 -4.58
CA SER A 32 -16.09 -3.98 -5.28
C SER A 32 -14.91 -4.58 -6.06
N GLN A 33 -14.72 -5.88 -5.90
CA GLN A 33 -13.62 -6.64 -6.51
C GLN A 33 -14.17 -7.92 -7.16
N PRO A 34 -14.99 -7.80 -8.22
CA PRO A 34 -15.71 -8.94 -8.80
C PRO A 34 -14.80 -9.97 -9.48
N GLU A 35 -13.59 -9.56 -9.87
CA GLU A 35 -12.58 -10.42 -10.49
C GLU A 35 -11.61 -11.03 -9.47
N ALA A 36 -11.75 -10.71 -8.17
CA ALA A 36 -10.90 -11.28 -7.14
C ALA A 36 -11.28 -12.75 -6.90
N ILE A 37 -10.30 -13.63 -7.04
CA ILE A 37 -10.45 -15.07 -6.83
C ILE A 37 -9.94 -15.38 -5.43
N GLU A 38 -10.78 -15.96 -4.56
CA GLU A 38 -10.32 -16.46 -3.26
C GLU A 38 -9.34 -17.62 -3.44
N LEU A 39 -8.24 -17.60 -2.68
CA LEU A 39 -7.20 -18.63 -2.77
C LEU A 39 -7.56 -19.93 -2.05
N GLY A 40 -8.64 -19.95 -1.27
CA GLY A 40 -9.11 -21.17 -0.59
C GLY A 40 -8.24 -21.63 0.57
N THR A 41 -7.35 -20.79 1.10
CA THR A 41 -6.47 -21.10 2.26
C THR A 41 -7.15 -20.86 3.62
N GLY A 42 -8.46 -20.59 3.62
CA GLY A 42 -9.22 -20.23 4.81
C GLY A 42 -8.91 -18.82 5.34
N PRO A 43 -9.77 -18.28 6.23
CA PRO A 43 -9.52 -17.00 6.85
C PRO A 43 -8.37 -17.08 7.86
N LEU A 44 -7.72 -15.95 8.13
CA LEU A 44 -6.70 -15.81 9.18
C LEU A 44 -7.24 -16.31 10.53
N ALA A 45 -6.58 -17.31 11.11
CA ALA A 45 -6.92 -17.85 12.41
C ALA A 45 -6.75 -16.79 13.52
N GLY A 46 -7.72 -16.69 14.42
CA GLY A 46 -7.67 -15.74 15.54
C GLY A 46 -7.81 -14.27 15.15
N ALA A 47 -8.32 -13.97 13.95
CA ALA A 47 -8.60 -12.59 13.55
C ALA A 47 -9.57 -11.89 14.52
N THR A 48 -9.22 -10.67 14.92
CA THR A 48 -9.96 -9.88 15.93
C THR A 48 -10.67 -8.67 15.35
N ALA A 49 -10.36 -8.30 14.11
CA ALA A 49 -10.98 -7.19 13.41
C ALA A 49 -11.33 -7.59 11.97
N PRO A 50 -12.45 -7.09 11.42
CA PRO A 50 -12.79 -7.31 10.02
C PRO A 50 -11.85 -6.55 9.08
N GLU A 51 -11.81 -6.99 7.81
CA GLU A 51 -11.15 -6.23 6.74
C GLU A 51 -11.75 -4.82 6.68
N SER A 52 -10.88 -3.81 6.59
CA SER A 52 -11.27 -2.40 6.51
C SER A 52 -10.38 -1.66 5.52
N TRP A 53 -10.88 -0.56 4.96
CA TRP A 53 -10.18 0.20 3.94
C TRP A 53 -10.12 1.69 4.31
N HIS A 54 -9.05 2.34 3.87
CA HIS A 54 -8.92 3.79 3.96
C HIS A 54 -8.26 4.35 2.71
N SER A 55 -8.46 5.65 2.48
CA SER A 55 -7.72 6.43 1.50
C SER A 55 -6.68 7.29 2.20
N GLN A 56 -5.51 7.42 1.59
CA GLN A 56 -4.42 8.27 2.05
C GLN A 56 -3.54 8.65 0.84
N TYR A 57 -3.08 9.89 0.74
CA TYR A 57 -2.21 10.33 -0.38
C TYR A 57 -2.79 10.09 -1.78
N GLY A 58 -4.12 10.00 -1.91
CA GLY A 58 -4.79 9.65 -3.17
C GLY A 58 -4.76 8.15 -3.52
N SER A 59 -4.22 7.29 -2.66
CA SER A 59 -4.18 5.83 -2.82
C SER A 59 -5.15 5.15 -1.87
N LEU A 60 -5.59 3.94 -2.24
CA LEU A 60 -6.46 3.10 -1.42
C LEU A 60 -5.66 2.00 -0.74
N PHE A 61 -5.97 1.75 0.52
CA PHE A 61 -5.28 0.80 1.37
C PHE A 61 -6.25 -0.19 2.01
N ALA A 62 -5.96 -1.49 1.88
CA ALA A 62 -6.65 -2.53 2.64
C ALA A 62 -5.94 -2.78 3.99
N ARG A 63 -6.70 -3.19 5.00
CA ARG A 63 -6.23 -3.40 6.37
C ARG A 63 -6.97 -4.57 7.01
N ASN A 64 -6.33 -5.29 7.93
CA ASN A 64 -6.92 -6.46 8.60
C ASN A 64 -7.51 -7.50 7.62
N VAL A 65 -6.89 -7.67 6.46
CA VAL A 65 -7.31 -8.70 5.47
C VAL A 65 -7.18 -10.07 6.12
N THR A 66 -8.27 -10.84 6.11
CA THR A 66 -8.33 -12.19 6.68
C THR A 66 -8.43 -13.26 5.61
N VAL A 67 -9.05 -12.97 4.46
CA VAL A 67 -9.20 -13.89 3.34
C VAL A 67 -8.28 -13.45 2.20
N ALA A 68 -7.40 -14.35 1.77
CA ALA A 68 -6.46 -14.05 0.70
C ALA A 68 -7.12 -14.20 -0.68
N THR A 69 -6.88 -13.24 -1.58
CA THR A 69 -7.41 -13.25 -2.94
C THR A 69 -6.34 -12.93 -3.97
N LEU A 70 -6.52 -13.43 -5.19
CA LEU A 70 -5.70 -13.12 -6.35
C LEU A 70 -6.58 -12.50 -7.44
N THR A 71 -6.24 -11.29 -7.88
CA THR A 71 -7.00 -10.58 -8.93
C THR A 71 -6.20 -10.54 -10.23
N PRO A 72 -6.70 -11.12 -11.34
CA PRO A 72 -5.98 -11.13 -12.61
C PRO A 72 -6.08 -9.78 -13.34
N PHE A 73 -4.98 -9.38 -13.98
CA PHE A 73 -4.86 -8.27 -14.92
C PHE A 73 -4.19 -8.82 -16.17
N LEU A 74 -5.00 -9.23 -17.14
CA LEU A 74 -4.52 -9.93 -18.32
C LEU A 74 -4.20 -8.93 -19.45
N PRO A 75 -3.10 -9.13 -20.19
CA PRO A 75 -2.81 -8.33 -21.37
C PRO A 75 -3.79 -8.65 -22.50
N ASP A 76 -3.87 -7.75 -23.47
CA ASP A 76 -4.44 -8.07 -24.78
C ASP A 76 -3.76 -9.32 -25.35
N PRO A 77 -4.51 -10.37 -25.75
CA PRO A 77 -3.94 -11.58 -26.35
C PRO A 77 -2.96 -11.31 -27.50
N ALA A 78 -3.18 -10.26 -28.30
CA ALA A 78 -2.29 -9.89 -29.39
C ALA A 78 -0.92 -9.34 -28.94
N LYS A 79 -0.80 -8.94 -27.67
CA LYS A 79 0.44 -8.43 -27.05
C LYS A 79 1.00 -9.39 -25.99
N ALA A 80 0.35 -10.51 -25.74
CA ALA A 80 0.73 -11.44 -24.68
C ALA A 80 2.15 -11.99 -24.92
N SER A 81 3.04 -11.69 -23.99
CA SER A 81 4.44 -12.13 -24.01
C SER A 81 4.63 -13.57 -23.54
N GLY A 82 3.59 -14.17 -22.94
CA GLY A 82 3.67 -15.47 -22.25
C GLY A 82 4.23 -15.40 -20.84
N ALA A 83 4.71 -14.24 -20.38
CA ALA A 83 5.18 -14.05 -19.01
C ALA A 83 4.02 -13.76 -18.03
N ALA A 84 4.19 -14.21 -16.79
CA ALA A 84 3.26 -13.96 -15.68
C ALA A 84 4.01 -13.51 -14.42
N VAL A 85 3.40 -12.60 -13.65
CA VAL A 85 3.95 -12.07 -12.40
C VAL A 85 2.88 -11.91 -11.32
N ILE A 86 3.26 -12.19 -10.07
CA ILE A 86 2.44 -11.87 -8.89
C ILE A 86 2.89 -10.52 -8.36
N VAL A 87 1.96 -9.59 -8.24
CA VAL A 87 2.17 -8.27 -7.62
C VAL A 87 1.69 -8.36 -6.17
N ALA A 88 2.62 -8.27 -5.22
CA ALA A 88 2.32 -8.26 -3.79
C ALA A 88 2.48 -6.83 -3.24
N PRO A 89 1.38 -6.10 -2.99
CA PRO A 89 1.44 -4.73 -2.46
C PRO A 89 2.13 -4.69 -1.09
N GLY A 90 2.89 -3.64 -0.82
CA GLY A 90 3.57 -3.42 0.45
C GLY A 90 2.66 -2.86 1.54
N GLY A 91 3.28 -2.51 2.67
CA GLY A 91 2.60 -1.98 3.87
C GLY A 91 2.95 -2.71 5.18
N GLY A 92 4.05 -3.47 5.20
CA GLY A 92 4.64 -4.03 6.43
C GLY A 92 3.74 -5.01 7.16
N PHE A 93 2.91 -5.78 6.43
CA PHE A 93 1.87 -6.67 6.98
C PHE A 93 0.82 -5.97 7.84
N ARG A 94 0.75 -4.64 7.84
CA ARG A 94 -0.31 -3.87 8.55
C ARG A 94 -1.34 -3.32 7.59
N THR A 95 -0.91 -2.93 6.39
CA THR A 95 -1.78 -2.47 5.30
C THR A 95 -1.33 -3.08 3.98
N LEU A 96 -2.17 -2.97 2.95
CA LEU A 96 -1.80 -3.22 1.55
C LEU A 96 -2.02 -1.96 0.75
N SER A 97 -0.99 -1.46 0.08
CA SER A 97 -1.07 -0.30 -0.82
C SER A 97 -1.71 -0.68 -2.16
N MET A 98 -3.03 -0.90 -2.16
CA MET A 98 -3.75 -1.59 -3.23
C MET A 98 -3.75 -0.83 -4.55
N SER A 99 -3.84 0.50 -4.54
CA SER A 99 -3.86 1.30 -5.77
C SER A 99 -2.48 1.36 -6.43
N ASN A 100 -1.54 2.09 -5.82
CA ASN A 100 -0.26 2.46 -6.44
C ASN A 100 0.77 1.32 -6.51
N GLU A 101 0.78 0.39 -5.56
CA GLU A 101 1.72 -0.75 -5.55
C GLU A 101 1.08 -2.05 -6.06
N GLY A 102 -0.25 -2.12 -6.09
CA GLY A 102 -1.02 -3.24 -6.59
C GLY A 102 -1.54 -3.00 -8.01
N TRP A 103 -2.76 -2.48 -8.11
CA TRP A 103 -3.51 -2.39 -9.36
C TRP A 103 -2.82 -1.57 -10.44
N ASP A 104 -2.19 -0.44 -10.09
CA ASP A 104 -1.54 0.42 -11.09
C ASP A 104 -0.27 -0.24 -11.66
N VAL A 105 0.47 -0.96 -10.82
CA VAL A 105 1.60 -1.80 -11.25
C VAL A 105 1.11 -2.92 -12.16
N ALA A 106 0.05 -3.63 -11.77
CA ALA A 106 -0.51 -4.72 -12.56
C ALA A 106 -1.04 -4.26 -13.93
N LYS A 107 -1.75 -3.13 -13.98
CA LYS A 107 -2.19 -2.49 -15.24
C LYS A 107 -0.99 -2.11 -16.13
N ALA A 108 0.07 -1.54 -15.54
CA ALA A 108 1.27 -1.17 -16.29
C ALA A 108 2.00 -2.38 -16.88
N LEU A 109 2.02 -3.51 -16.17
CA LEU A 109 2.57 -4.78 -16.64
C LEU A 109 1.71 -5.40 -17.75
N ALA A 110 0.38 -5.44 -17.56
CA ALA A 110 -0.57 -5.91 -18.57
C ALA A 110 -0.48 -5.09 -19.87
N ALA A 111 -0.33 -3.76 -19.77
CA ALA A 111 -0.14 -2.89 -20.94
C ALA A 111 1.14 -3.22 -21.74
N ARG A 112 2.13 -3.86 -21.10
CA ARG A 112 3.39 -4.33 -21.71
C ARG A 112 3.36 -5.81 -22.12
N GLY A 113 2.19 -6.45 -22.08
CA GLY A 113 2.04 -7.83 -22.51
C GLY A 113 2.30 -8.88 -21.43
N VAL A 114 2.45 -8.49 -20.16
CA VAL A 114 2.71 -9.41 -19.05
C VAL A 114 1.42 -9.66 -18.27
N ALA A 115 1.03 -10.91 -18.08
CA ALA A 115 -0.08 -11.24 -17.18
C ALA A 115 0.30 -10.92 -15.74
N ALA A 116 -0.43 -10.02 -15.09
CA ALA A 116 -0.17 -9.65 -13.71
C ALA A 116 -1.30 -10.13 -12.80
N PHE A 117 -0.98 -10.53 -11.59
CA PHE A 117 -1.94 -11.02 -10.62
C PHE A 117 -1.71 -10.31 -9.28
N VAL A 118 -2.65 -9.47 -8.85
CA VAL A 118 -2.52 -8.73 -7.60
C VAL A 118 -2.93 -9.62 -6.42
N LEU A 119 -1.99 -9.88 -5.53
CA LEU A 119 -2.20 -10.65 -4.31
C LEU A 119 -2.67 -9.74 -3.18
N LYS A 120 -3.88 -9.96 -2.69
CA LYS A 120 -4.36 -9.43 -1.41
C LYS A 120 -4.12 -10.49 -0.34
N TYR A 121 -3.06 -10.34 0.45
CA TYR A 121 -2.65 -11.34 1.44
C TYR A 121 -3.12 -11.00 2.87
N ARG A 122 -3.10 -12.01 3.75
CA ARG A 122 -3.50 -11.89 5.16
C ARG A 122 -2.58 -10.92 5.91
N LEU A 123 -3.16 -10.07 6.75
CA LEU A 123 -2.41 -9.04 7.48
C LEU A 123 -2.41 -9.29 8.99
N ASN A 124 -1.40 -8.74 9.66
CA ASN A 124 -1.42 -8.58 11.11
C ASN A 124 -2.64 -7.76 11.53
N GLN A 125 -3.28 -8.19 12.60
CA GLN A 125 -4.44 -7.51 13.13
C GLN A 125 -4.03 -6.19 13.80
N THR A 126 -4.77 -5.14 13.49
CA THR A 126 -4.58 -3.78 14.00
C THR A 126 -5.92 -3.24 14.53
N PRO A 127 -5.93 -2.22 15.42
CA PRO A 127 -7.16 -1.73 16.04
C PRO A 127 -8.26 -1.44 15.02
N ALA A 128 -9.49 -1.87 15.27
CA ALA A 128 -10.57 -1.76 14.29
C ALA A 128 -10.91 -0.30 13.97
N ASP A 129 -10.88 0.59 14.97
CA ASP A 129 -11.16 2.01 14.79
C ASP A 129 -9.96 2.78 14.19
N MET A 130 -10.29 3.79 13.39
CA MET A 130 -9.28 4.56 12.66
C MET A 130 -8.36 5.39 13.57
N PRO A 131 -8.86 6.10 14.60
CA PRO A 131 -8.01 6.88 15.49
C PRO A 131 -6.97 6.03 16.25
N ALA A 132 -7.36 4.85 16.78
CA ALA A 132 -6.42 3.96 17.44
C ALA A 132 -5.43 3.33 16.45
N PHE A 133 -5.85 3.04 15.22
CA PHE A 133 -4.93 2.62 14.17
C PHE A 133 -3.88 3.69 13.87
N GLU A 134 -4.29 4.94 13.65
CA GLU A 134 -3.39 6.07 13.43
C GLU A 134 -2.41 6.22 14.60
N GLN A 135 -2.91 6.11 15.84
CA GLN A 135 -2.05 6.12 17.02
C GLN A 135 -1.01 4.98 17.00
N SER A 136 -1.43 3.75 16.70
CA SER A 136 -0.52 2.60 16.62
C SER A 136 0.56 2.78 15.54
N MET A 137 0.22 3.42 14.42
CA MET A 137 1.17 3.72 13.35
C MET A 137 2.14 4.83 13.76
N ARG A 138 1.64 5.91 14.40
CA ARG A 138 2.50 6.97 14.95
C ARG A 138 3.50 6.44 15.97
N GLU A 139 3.05 5.59 16.89
CA GLU A 139 3.92 4.97 17.90
C GLU A 139 5.01 4.11 17.25
N MET A 140 4.64 3.30 16.24
CA MET A 140 5.58 2.49 15.47
C MET A 140 6.67 3.34 14.77
N PHE A 141 6.29 4.46 14.16
CA PHE A 141 7.23 5.32 13.43
C PHE A 141 8.00 6.30 14.32
N SER A 142 7.51 6.60 15.53
CA SER A 142 8.17 7.52 16.47
C SER A 142 9.52 7.02 17.00
N GLY A 143 9.84 5.73 16.82
CA GLY A 143 11.06 5.11 17.33
C GLY A 143 11.10 4.92 18.84
N ALA A 144 10.17 5.52 19.59
CA ALA A 144 10.03 5.36 21.05
C ALA A 144 9.72 3.91 21.46
N ALA A 145 9.18 3.12 20.53
CA ALA A 145 8.83 1.72 20.72
C ALA A 145 9.56 0.80 19.74
N ARG A 146 10.82 1.08 19.36
CA ARG A 146 11.55 0.18 18.46
C ARG A 146 12.01 -1.05 19.25
N PRO A 147 11.38 -2.24 19.09
CA PRO A 147 11.87 -3.43 19.76
C PRO A 147 13.27 -3.76 19.26
N PRO A 148 14.05 -4.55 20.02
CA PRO A 148 15.29 -5.13 19.53
C PRO A 148 15.07 -5.76 18.15
N ARG A 149 16.07 -5.65 17.27
CA ARG A 149 16.00 -6.27 15.95
C ARG A 149 15.81 -7.77 16.15
N ALA A 150 14.68 -8.28 15.69
CA ALA A 150 14.35 -9.68 15.76
C ALA A 150 15.38 -10.50 14.97
N THR A 151 15.67 -11.72 15.43
CA THR A 151 16.38 -12.70 14.59
C THR A 151 15.51 -13.08 13.39
N PRO A 152 16.09 -13.65 12.31
CA PRO A 152 15.29 -14.16 11.20
C PRO A 152 14.20 -15.14 11.65
N GLU A 153 14.50 -16.04 12.59
CA GLU A 153 13.55 -17.02 13.12
C GLU A 153 12.40 -16.33 13.87
N GLU A 154 12.70 -15.35 14.72
CA GLU A 154 11.69 -14.57 15.43
C GLU A 154 10.82 -13.73 14.47
N ALA A 155 11.41 -13.21 13.39
CA ALA A 155 10.68 -12.48 12.37
C ALA A 155 9.74 -13.39 11.58
N MET A 156 10.17 -14.61 11.25
CA MET A 156 9.35 -15.62 10.60
C MET A 156 8.21 -16.08 11.50
N ALA A 157 8.49 -16.38 12.77
CA ALA A 157 7.46 -16.78 13.74
C ALA A 157 6.36 -15.74 13.91
N ARG A 158 6.68 -14.44 13.79
CA ARG A 158 5.69 -13.34 13.83
C ARG A 158 4.76 -13.30 12.63
N LEU A 159 5.15 -13.90 11.51
CA LEU A 159 4.39 -13.94 10.27
C LEU A 159 3.71 -15.29 10.04
N GLU A 160 4.07 -16.33 10.79
CA GLU A 160 3.51 -17.68 10.66
C GLU A 160 1.99 -17.69 10.48
N PRO A 161 1.18 -16.95 11.27
CA PRO A 161 -0.27 -16.95 11.07
C PRO A 161 -0.70 -16.45 9.68
N GLN A 162 0.03 -15.49 9.11
CA GLN A 162 -0.26 -14.94 7.78
C GLN A 162 0.21 -15.86 6.66
N ILE A 163 1.31 -16.60 6.88
CA ILE A 163 2.00 -17.40 5.86
C ILE A 163 1.89 -18.93 6.06
N ALA A 164 1.07 -19.41 7.00
CA ALA A 164 0.99 -20.83 7.36
C ALA A 164 0.72 -21.77 6.18
N ASP A 165 0.10 -21.27 5.11
CA ASP A 165 -0.31 -22.01 3.91
C ASP A 165 0.42 -21.51 2.65
N ALA A 166 1.55 -20.81 2.81
CA ALA A 166 2.35 -20.25 1.73
C ALA A 166 3.40 -21.25 1.20
#